data_AF-A0A936JSX1-F1
#
_entry.id   AF-A0A936JSX1-F1
#
_cell.length_a   1.000
_cell.length_b   1.000
_cell.length_c   1.000
_cell.angle_alpha   90.00
_cell.angle_beta   90.00
_cell.angle_gamma   90.00
#
_symmetry.space_group_name_H-M   'P 1'
#
loop_
_entity.id
_entity.type
_entity.pdbx_description
1 polymer ?
#
loop_
_entity_poly.entity_id
_entity_poly.type
_entity_poly.pdbx_seq_one_letter_code
_entity_poly.pdbx_strand_id
1 'polypeptide(L)'
;MKTMRGDESRILKVIAIGFAATVWSCELVASVDRDEIYAGGSGGFDMGVGGMGLQGGGGEQAGAGGQAGLGGQGGSAGEGGGAPECQVPSDCPPVASECISAACVNGICETVNVAVGMPVADQISADCFMRVCDGNGMIASQYDDSDVQDDGKDCTQDLCAMGAPLHPFEAQGMPCSELGGHVCNDSGTCVECNEGADCMSGVCQDNSCYAAECGNGIKDGIETDVDCGGSCGRCSDGKACMIDSDCMSFVCNGQTCAIPACNDGTKNGTETDIDCGGTCVTDCEDGHGCLVDEDCINKSCTTTTMTCATCFDKLKNGTETDVDCGGSCVDDCDNGKGCVVDDDCSSAMCHAGQCWADVNECDVDTAMDLTASPATTVAFQLFYYAPKCIKVKSGTIVTFSGDFAESPLQGGVVVSGVPVAASTGPFVPVTSTGTSKAFTMPSPGTYPYYCIIHGTLGMRGAVFVVP
;
A
#
# COMPACT_ATOMS: atom_id res chain seq x y z
N MET A 1 -21.27 -39.84 53.65
CA MET A 1 -21.47 -38.53 54.31
C MET A 1 -20.44 -37.56 53.77
N LYS A 2 -20.81 -36.27 53.58
CA LYS A 2 -19.96 -35.03 53.58
C LYS A 2 -18.53 -35.07 52.99
N THR A 3 -18.10 -34.13 52.13
CA THR A 3 -18.69 -32.83 51.69
C THR A 3 -18.14 -32.43 50.30
N MET A 4 -18.83 -31.55 49.58
CA MET A 4 -18.36 -30.94 48.33
C MET A 4 -17.61 -29.61 48.56
N ARG A 5 -16.64 -29.33 47.68
CA ARG A 5 -16.34 -28.03 47.02
C ARG A 5 -15.47 -28.38 45.78
N GLY A 6 -15.67 -27.85 44.58
CA GLY A 6 -16.68 -26.91 44.11
C GLY A 6 -16.04 -25.60 43.64
N ASP A 7 -15.89 -25.47 42.32
CA ASP A 7 -15.64 -24.21 41.61
C ASP A 7 -16.30 -24.29 40.22
N GLU A 8 -16.59 -23.15 39.59
CA GLU A 8 -17.44 -23.07 38.39
C GLU A 8 -16.73 -22.41 37.19
N SER A 9 -16.99 -22.92 35.99
CA SER A 9 -17.12 -22.07 34.80
C SER A 9 -18.14 -22.66 33.84
N ARG A 10 -18.90 -21.80 33.15
CA ARG A 10 -20.17 -22.16 32.51
C ARG A 10 -20.07 -22.14 30.99
N ILE A 11 -20.18 -23.33 30.38
CA ILE A 11 -20.22 -23.51 28.93
C ILE A 11 -21.47 -22.85 28.35
N LEU A 12 -21.28 -21.88 27.44
CA LEU A 12 -22.36 -21.32 26.62
C LEU A 12 -22.54 -22.18 25.37
N LYS A 13 -23.75 -22.73 25.18
CA LYS A 13 -24.09 -23.52 23.98
C LYS A 13 -24.54 -22.59 22.86
N VAL A 14 -23.87 -22.66 21.70
CA VAL A 14 -24.41 -22.17 20.43
C VAL A 14 -25.01 -23.36 19.69
N ILE A 15 -26.20 -23.18 19.12
CA ILE A 15 -26.94 -24.23 18.39
C ILE A 15 -26.77 -23.97 16.89
N ALA A 16 -26.40 -25.01 16.15
CA ALA A 16 -26.31 -24.93 14.69
C ALA A 16 -27.72 -24.87 14.06
N ILE A 17 -27.94 -23.89 13.19
CA ILE A 17 -29.04 -23.86 12.22
C ILE A 17 -28.42 -23.45 10.88
N GLY A 18 -28.37 -24.39 9.93
CA GLY A 18 -27.98 -24.08 8.56
C GLY A 18 -29.16 -23.54 7.76
N PHE A 19 -28.90 -22.63 6.82
CA PHE A 19 -29.87 -22.21 5.81
C PHE A 19 -29.22 -22.13 4.42
N ALA A 20 -30.02 -22.29 3.38
CA ALA A 20 -29.55 -22.55 2.03
C ALA A 20 -29.06 -21.29 1.29
N ALA A 21 -28.14 -21.49 0.34
CA ALA A 21 -27.63 -20.44 -0.52
C ALA A 21 -28.68 -19.99 -1.56
N THR A 22 -28.86 -18.68 -1.66
CA THR A 22 -29.33 -18.02 -2.90
C THR A 22 -28.45 -16.79 -3.14
N VAL A 23 -28.10 -16.56 -4.40
CA VAL A 23 -27.32 -15.40 -4.84
C VAL A 23 -28.01 -14.08 -4.51
N TRP A 24 -27.22 -13.04 -4.22
CA TRP A 24 -27.28 -11.72 -4.87
C TRP A 24 -26.07 -10.85 -4.47
N SER A 25 -25.91 -9.73 -5.17
CA SER A 25 -24.80 -8.77 -5.17
C SER A 25 -24.17 -8.41 -3.82
N CYS A 26 -22.85 -8.26 -3.79
CA CYS A 26 -22.15 -7.54 -2.72
C CYS A 26 -22.28 -6.02 -2.94
N GLU A 27 -22.82 -5.32 -1.94
CA GLU A 27 -22.75 -3.86 -1.81
C GLU A 27 -22.32 -3.56 -0.36
N LEU A 28 -21.28 -2.75 -0.16
CA LEU A 28 -20.69 -2.55 1.18
C LEU A 28 -21.58 -1.63 2.04
N VAL A 29 -22.39 -2.22 2.91
CA VAL A 29 -23.09 -1.50 3.98
C VAL A 29 -22.13 -1.25 5.15
N ALA A 30 -21.29 -0.22 5.01
CA ALA A 30 -20.51 0.33 6.12
C ALA A 30 -21.38 1.26 6.97
N SER A 31 -22.17 0.70 7.89
CA SER A 31 -22.98 1.47 8.83
C SER A 31 -22.10 2.09 9.93
N VAL A 32 -21.59 3.30 9.68
CA VAL A 32 -20.94 4.12 10.73
C VAL A 32 -22.01 4.62 11.69
N ASP A 33 -22.07 4.00 12.87
CA ASP A 33 -22.79 4.53 14.03
C ASP A 33 -22.19 5.91 14.39
N ARG A 34 -23.03 6.88 14.74
CA ARG A 34 -22.66 8.30 14.82
C ARG A 34 -23.06 8.99 16.13
N ASP A 35 -23.56 8.23 17.10
CA ASP A 35 -24.05 8.79 18.37
C ASP A 35 -22.95 8.95 19.47
N GLU A 36 -21.71 8.50 19.22
CA GLU A 36 -20.56 8.67 20.16
C GLU A 36 -19.53 9.76 19.77
N ILE A 37 -19.85 10.70 18.86
CA ILE A 37 -19.00 11.91 18.66
C ILE A 37 -19.59 13.10 19.42
N TYR A 38 -19.19 13.24 20.69
CA TYR A 38 -19.57 14.37 21.53
C TYR A 38 -18.89 15.67 21.09
N ALA A 39 -19.64 16.78 21.05
CA ALA A 39 -19.14 18.05 20.54
C ALA A 39 -18.11 18.71 21.49
N GLY A 40 -17.00 19.22 20.93
CA GLY A 40 -15.93 19.86 21.70
C GLY A 40 -15.12 20.89 20.91
N GLY A 41 -15.51 22.16 21.01
CA GLY A 41 -14.65 23.35 20.84
C GLY A 41 -13.79 23.48 19.58
N SER A 42 -14.31 24.17 18.55
CA SER A 42 -13.51 24.70 17.44
C SER A 42 -12.59 25.85 17.89
N GLY A 43 -11.37 25.54 18.31
CA GLY A 43 -10.34 26.53 18.65
C GLY A 43 -9.61 27.04 17.42
N GLY A 44 -10.04 28.18 16.87
CA GLY A 44 -9.22 28.95 15.93
C GLY A 44 -8.17 29.76 16.69
N PHE A 45 -6.90 29.67 16.29
CA PHE A 45 -5.80 30.42 16.90
C PHE A 45 -5.22 31.45 15.93
N ASP A 46 -5.40 32.71 16.30
CA ASP A 46 -4.72 33.88 15.76
C ASP A 46 -3.25 33.92 16.22
N MET A 47 -2.34 34.42 15.38
CA MET A 47 -0.90 34.53 15.66
C MET A 47 -0.45 36.00 15.80
N GLY A 48 -1.11 36.73 16.70
CA GLY A 48 -0.65 38.05 17.14
C GLY A 48 0.45 37.99 18.21
N VAL A 49 1.71 38.17 17.82
CA VAL A 49 2.86 38.43 18.71
C VAL A 49 3.50 39.79 18.36
N GLY A 50 3.98 40.64 19.26
CA GLY A 50 3.95 40.67 20.73
C GLY A 50 5.03 41.63 21.27
N GLY A 51 4.70 42.69 22.05
CA GLY A 51 5.66 43.80 22.24
C GLY A 51 5.43 44.85 23.35
N MET A 52 5.24 44.42 24.60
CA MET A 52 5.65 45.08 25.89
C MET A 52 5.67 46.64 26.05
N GLY A 53 4.96 47.20 27.05
CA GLY A 53 5.18 48.60 27.50
C GLY A 53 4.38 49.05 28.76
N LEU A 54 4.98 49.91 29.60
CA LEU A 54 4.50 50.45 30.90
C LEU A 54 5.10 51.87 31.13
N GLN A 55 4.66 52.80 31.98
CA GLN A 55 3.60 52.98 33.00
C GLN A 55 3.35 54.53 33.17
N GLY A 56 2.48 55.11 34.01
CA GLY A 56 1.52 54.59 34.99
C GLY A 56 1.12 55.60 36.10
N GLY A 57 0.05 56.38 35.93
CA GLY A 57 -0.49 57.37 36.89
C GLY A 57 -0.26 58.84 36.49
N GLY A 58 -1.04 59.83 36.97
CA GLY A 58 -2.29 59.79 37.77
C GLY A 58 -2.68 61.16 38.38
N GLY A 59 -3.99 61.44 38.54
CA GLY A 59 -4.54 62.63 39.25
C GLY A 59 -4.70 63.93 38.43
N GLU A 60 -5.53 64.93 38.77
CA GLU A 60 -6.61 65.07 39.79
C GLU A 60 -7.69 66.12 39.37
N GLN A 61 -8.97 65.77 39.61
CA GLN A 61 -10.15 66.56 40.08
C GLN A 61 -10.59 67.99 39.60
N ALA A 62 -11.92 68.19 39.74
CA ALA A 62 -12.72 69.42 39.90
C ALA A 62 -13.07 70.28 38.65
N GLY A 63 -14.24 70.94 38.56
CA GLY A 63 -15.47 70.83 39.39
C GLY A 63 -16.44 72.03 39.30
N ALA A 64 -17.76 71.77 39.22
CA ALA A 64 -18.88 72.75 39.08
C ALA A 64 -18.80 73.65 37.82
N GLY A 65 -19.78 74.45 37.38
CA GLY A 65 -21.19 74.75 37.72
C GLY A 65 -21.71 75.77 36.66
N GLY A 66 -22.95 76.25 36.57
CA GLY A 66 -24.16 76.06 37.37
C GLY A 66 -25.15 77.23 37.22
N GLN A 67 -26.21 77.06 36.41
CA GLN A 67 -27.49 77.81 36.38
C GLN A 67 -27.57 79.27 35.84
N ALA A 68 -28.84 79.63 35.59
CA ALA A 68 -29.46 80.96 35.51
C ALA A 68 -29.28 81.79 34.21
N GLY A 69 -30.42 82.11 33.60
CA GLY A 69 -30.61 83.31 32.79
C GLY A 69 -31.85 84.06 33.29
N LEU A 70 -32.09 85.27 32.79
CA LEU A 70 -33.38 85.97 32.81
C LEU A 70 -33.31 87.16 31.83
N GLY A 71 -34.46 87.63 31.33
CA GLY A 71 -34.53 88.73 30.36
C GLY A 71 -34.56 90.13 31.00
N GLY A 72 -34.24 91.16 30.20
CA GLY A 72 -34.36 92.58 30.56
C GLY A 72 -34.51 93.46 29.31
N GLN A 73 -35.25 94.57 29.42
CA GLN A 73 -35.53 95.49 28.32
C GLN A 73 -34.83 96.84 28.50
N GLY A 74 -34.50 97.49 27.37
CA GLY A 74 -34.37 98.95 27.27
C GLY A 74 -32.99 99.54 27.57
N GLY A 75 -32.71 100.70 26.97
CA GLY A 75 -31.45 101.43 27.15
C GLY A 75 -31.09 102.31 25.95
N SER A 76 -31.60 103.53 25.91
CA SER A 76 -31.38 104.49 24.81
C SER A 76 -29.95 105.05 24.73
N ALA A 77 -29.53 105.36 23.50
CA ALA A 77 -28.68 106.50 23.09
C ALA A 77 -27.35 106.80 23.83
N GLY A 78 -26.25 106.80 23.06
CA GLY A 78 -24.97 107.41 23.41
C GLY A 78 -24.14 107.67 22.14
N GLU A 79 -23.46 108.80 22.05
CA GLU A 79 -22.72 109.25 20.86
C GLU A 79 -21.22 108.91 20.94
N GLY A 80 -20.53 108.93 19.79
CA GLY A 80 -19.15 109.44 19.75
C GLY A 80 -17.99 108.45 19.84
N GLY A 81 -18.10 107.24 19.29
CA GLY A 81 -16.96 106.36 19.04
C GLY A 81 -17.16 105.53 17.78
N GLY A 82 -16.19 105.53 16.86
CA GLY A 82 -16.23 104.65 15.70
C GLY A 82 -16.12 103.19 16.14
N ALA A 83 -17.03 102.34 15.67
CA ALA A 83 -16.91 100.90 15.93
C ALA A 83 -15.64 100.37 15.26
N PRO A 84 -14.86 99.51 15.93
CA PRO A 84 -13.73 98.83 15.30
C PRO A 84 -14.23 97.93 14.17
N GLU A 85 -13.41 97.77 13.13
CA GLU A 85 -13.72 96.98 11.94
C GLU A 85 -13.81 95.47 12.26
N CYS A 86 -13.15 95.05 13.33
CA CYS A 86 -13.10 93.68 13.83
C CYS A 86 -12.90 93.65 15.35
N GLN A 87 -13.17 92.49 15.97
CA GLN A 87 -12.74 92.13 17.32
C GLN A 87 -11.93 90.83 17.34
N VAL A 88 -12.18 89.93 16.39
CA VAL A 88 -11.39 88.71 16.14
C VAL A 88 -11.04 88.59 14.64
N PRO A 89 -10.01 87.81 14.27
CA PRO A 89 -9.63 87.59 12.87
C PRO A 89 -10.75 87.15 11.93
N SER A 90 -11.75 86.43 12.43
CA SER A 90 -12.91 85.94 11.66
C SER A 90 -13.96 87.01 11.32
N ASP A 91 -13.84 88.22 11.87
CA ASP A 91 -14.74 89.33 11.54
C ASP A 91 -14.34 90.04 10.23
N CYS A 92 -13.11 89.78 9.76
CA CYS A 92 -12.51 90.46 8.61
C CYS A 92 -12.92 89.83 7.26
N PRO A 93 -12.83 90.59 6.14
CA PRO A 93 -13.16 90.09 4.81
C PRO A 93 -12.31 88.89 4.38
N PRO A 94 -12.83 87.99 3.52
CA PRO A 94 -12.06 86.90 2.94
C PRO A 94 -10.83 87.39 2.17
N VAL A 95 -9.70 86.73 2.40
CA VAL A 95 -8.41 87.02 1.77
C VAL A 95 -8.20 86.21 0.48
N ALA A 96 -7.36 86.73 -0.43
CA ALA A 96 -7.27 86.25 -1.81
C ALA A 96 -6.38 85.00 -2.03
N SER A 97 -5.72 84.51 -0.97
CA SER A 97 -4.77 83.39 -1.00
C SER A 97 -4.85 82.69 0.35
N GLU A 98 -4.81 81.35 0.36
CA GLU A 98 -4.74 80.55 1.60
C GLU A 98 -3.41 80.73 2.35
N CYS A 99 -2.38 81.25 1.67
CA CYS A 99 -1.12 81.66 2.29
C CYS A 99 -1.14 83.09 2.83
N ILE A 100 -2.30 83.74 2.84
CA ILE A 100 -2.56 84.98 3.56
C ILE A 100 -3.61 84.68 4.63
N SER A 101 -3.49 85.30 5.80
CA SER A 101 -4.48 85.27 6.87
C SER A 101 -4.97 86.68 7.14
N ALA A 102 -6.25 86.83 7.50
CA ALA A 102 -6.74 88.07 8.07
C ALA A 102 -6.33 88.14 9.56
N ALA A 103 -5.97 89.33 10.04
CA ALA A 103 -5.63 89.58 11.44
C ALA A 103 -6.35 90.83 11.94
N CYS A 104 -6.93 90.76 13.14
CA CYS A 104 -7.52 91.92 13.78
C CYS A 104 -6.48 92.60 14.68
N VAL A 105 -5.93 93.73 14.24
CA VAL A 105 -4.86 94.46 14.94
C VAL A 105 -5.40 95.81 15.40
N ASN A 106 -5.48 96.01 16.72
CA ASN A 106 -6.03 97.23 17.34
C ASN A 106 -7.45 97.64 16.85
N GLY A 107 -8.24 96.69 16.34
CA GLY A 107 -9.58 96.93 15.81
C GLY A 107 -9.65 97.34 14.33
N ILE A 108 -8.57 97.13 13.58
CA ILE A 108 -8.49 97.28 12.11
C ILE A 108 -8.19 95.91 11.50
N CYS A 109 -8.77 95.62 10.33
CA CYS A 109 -8.46 94.41 9.57
C CYS A 109 -7.16 94.57 8.78
N GLU A 110 -6.13 93.85 9.20
CA GLU A 110 -4.85 93.74 8.50
C GLU A 110 -4.72 92.36 7.84
N THR A 111 -3.75 92.22 6.94
CA THR A 111 -3.40 90.93 6.32
C THR A 111 -2.00 90.52 6.74
N VAL A 112 -1.86 89.26 7.15
CA VAL A 112 -0.61 88.68 7.65
C VAL A 112 -0.32 87.41 6.86
N ASN A 113 0.88 87.32 6.29
CA ASN A 113 1.28 86.13 5.54
C ASN A 113 1.36 84.92 6.47
N VAL A 114 0.86 83.78 5.98
CA VAL A 114 1.03 82.48 6.66
C VAL A 114 2.51 82.11 6.64
N ALA A 115 2.98 81.46 7.71
CA ALA A 115 4.38 81.08 7.88
C ALA A 115 4.88 80.19 6.73
N VAL A 116 6.17 80.33 6.40
CA VAL A 116 6.83 79.51 5.37
C VAL A 116 6.77 78.02 5.72
N GLY A 117 6.51 77.17 4.73
CA GLY A 117 6.42 75.71 4.92
C GLY A 117 5.08 75.20 5.47
N MET A 118 4.08 76.06 5.69
CA MET A 118 2.72 75.60 6.02
C MET A 118 2.04 75.01 4.78
N PRO A 119 1.47 73.79 4.83
CA PRO A 119 0.81 73.16 3.70
C PRO A 119 -0.51 73.85 3.34
N VAL A 120 -0.81 73.90 2.05
CA VAL A 120 -2.08 74.39 1.51
C VAL A 120 -3.17 73.30 1.53
N ALA A 121 -4.44 73.68 1.34
CA ALA A 121 -5.54 72.73 1.30
C ALA A 121 -5.68 72.01 -0.06
N ASP A 122 -5.34 72.72 -1.14
CA ASP A 122 -5.34 72.22 -2.52
C ASP A 122 -3.98 71.59 -2.85
N GLN A 123 -3.72 70.38 -2.34
CA GLN A 123 -2.53 69.60 -2.73
C GLN A 123 -2.73 68.94 -4.10
N ILE A 124 -1.64 68.76 -4.84
CA ILE A 124 -1.59 67.78 -5.94
C ILE A 124 -1.05 66.49 -5.32
N SER A 125 -1.54 65.34 -5.77
CA SER A 125 -1.08 64.03 -5.32
C SER A 125 -0.28 63.35 -6.44
N ALA A 126 0.78 62.63 -6.08
CA ALA A 126 1.68 61.94 -6.99
C ALA A 126 2.40 62.89 -7.98
N ASP A 127 2.84 64.07 -7.52
CA ASP A 127 3.76 64.96 -8.26
C ASP A 127 5.12 65.19 -7.58
N CYS A 128 5.37 64.56 -6.42
CA CYS A 128 6.56 64.70 -5.58
C CYS A 128 6.76 66.09 -4.93
N PHE A 129 5.71 66.92 -4.86
CA PHE A 129 5.77 68.23 -4.20
C PHE A 129 4.60 68.50 -3.24
N MET A 130 4.93 68.79 -1.99
CA MET A 130 4.00 69.49 -1.10
C MET A 130 3.91 70.96 -1.52
N ARG A 131 2.70 71.42 -1.84
CA ARG A 131 2.39 72.84 -2.01
C ARG A 131 2.34 73.49 -0.63
N VAL A 132 3.20 74.48 -0.40
CA VAL A 132 3.38 75.17 0.88
C VAL A 132 3.40 76.68 0.71
N CYS A 133 3.19 77.41 1.79
CA CYS A 133 3.31 78.87 1.80
C CYS A 133 4.78 79.33 1.79
N ASP A 134 5.06 80.43 1.09
CA ASP A 134 6.42 80.97 0.92
C ASP A 134 6.83 82.01 1.98
N GLY A 135 5.89 82.41 2.86
CA GLY A 135 6.07 83.48 3.85
C GLY A 135 5.83 84.91 3.32
N ASN A 136 5.68 85.09 1.99
CA ASN A 136 5.37 86.36 1.34
C ASN A 136 3.89 86.47 0.89
N GLY A 137 3.09 85.43 1.14
CA GLY A 137 1.66 85.36 0.81
C GLY A 137 1.33 84.47 -0.41
N MET A 138 2.36 83.89 -1.02
CA MET A 138 2.26 83.06 -2.22
C MET A 138 2.39 81.57 -1.87
N ILE A 139 1.94 80.72 -2.80
CA ILE A 139 2.18 79.27 -2.78
C ILE A 139 3.51 79.00 -3.50
N ALA A 140 4.32 78.11 -2.93
CA ALA A 140 5.53 77.54 -3.50
C ALA A 140 5.47 76.00 -3.42
N SER A 141 6.25 75.32 -4.25
CA SER A 141 6.43 73.86 -4.18
C SER A 141 7.67 73.53 -3.35
N GLN A 142 7.52 72.62 -2.40
CA GLN A 142 8.60 72.01 -1.64
C GLN A 142 8.65 70.52 -1.99
N TYR A 143 9.85 69.92 -2.13
CA TYR A 143 9.96 68.48 -2.35
C TYR A 143 9.30 67.70 -1.21
N ASP A 144 8.48 66.72 -1.57
CA ASP A 144 7.90 65.76 -0.63
C ASP A 144 8.18 64.36 -1.14
N ASP A 145 9.19 63.71 -0.53
CA ASP A 145 9.57 62.35 -0.92
C ASP A 145 8.54 61.29 -0.44
N SER A 146 7.42 61.70 0.17
CA SER A 146 6.28 60.84 0.51
C SER A 146 5.08 60.98 -0.44
N ASP A 147 5.06 61.99 -1.33
CA ASP A 147 4.05 62.12 -2.39
C ASP A 147 4.45 61.34 -3.65
N VAL A 148 4.66 60.03 -3.48
CA VAL A 148 5.13 59.14 -4.54
C VAL A 148 4.06 58.89 -5.61
N GLN A 149 4.49 58.83 -6.87
CA GLN A 149 3.67 58.31 -7.95
C GLN A 149 3.76 56.78 -7.97
N ASP A 150 2.60 56.12 -7.89
CA ASP A 150 2.41 54.68 -8.14
C ASP A 150 2.29 54.44 -9.66
N ASP A 151 3.15 53.60 -10.25
CA ASP A 151 3.09 53.24 -11.68
C ASP A 151 2.33 51.93 -11.98
N GLY A 152 1.80 51.29 -10.94
CA GLY A 152 0.93 50.13 -11.01
C GLY A 152 1.65 48.79 -11.19
N LYS A 153 2.93 48.69 -10.82
CA LYS A 153 3.73 47.46 -10.94
C LYS A 153 4.44 47.08 -9.64
N ASP A 154 4.21 45.85 -9.21
CA ASP A 154 4.76 45.26 -7.98
C ASP A 154 6.30 45.14 -8.02
N CYS A 155 6.89 45.09 -9.22
CA CYS A 155 8.33 44.89 -9.43
C CYS A 155 9.13 46.17 -9.72
N THR A 156 8.57 47.34 -9.42
CA THR A 156 9.29 48.63 -9.38
C THR A 156 9.04 49.34 -8.05
N GLN A 157 10.02 50.11 -7.58
CA GLN A 157 9.89 50.94 -6.39
C GLN A 157 9.34 52.31 -6.74
N ASP A 158 8.23 52.72 -6.14
CA ASP A 158 7.71 54.06 -6.31
C ASP A 158 8.44 55.04 -5.40
N LEU A 159 9.32 55.85 -5.99
CA LEU A 159 10.19 56.79 -5.28
C LEU A 159 10.10 58.18 -5.88
N CYS A 160 10.26 59.19 -5.02
CA CYS A 160 10.53 60.56 -5.43
C CYS A 160 12.02 60.87 -5.23
N ALA A 161 12.61 61.63 -6.15
CA ALA A 161 13.92 62.23 -5.94
C ALA A 161 14.00 63.61 -6.62
N MET A 162 14.32 64.64 -5.84
CA MET A 162 14.48 66.03 -6.33
C MET A 162 13.25 66.58 -7.08
N GLY A 163 12.04 66.14 -6.70
CA GLY A 163 10.79 66.56 -7.34
C GLY A 163 10.54 65.93 -8.72
N ALA A 164 11.01 64.70 -8.89
CA ALA A 164 10.65 63.85 -10.02
C ALA A 164 10.37 62.41 -9.53
N PRO A 165 9.34 61.74 -10.04
CA PRO A 165 9.10 60.33 -9.77
C PRO A 165 10.15 59.45 -10.46
N LEU A 166 10.52 58.36 -9.81
CA LEU A 166 11.49 57.36 -10.25
C LEU A 166 10.94 55.96 -9.92
N HIS A 167 11.04 55.05 -10.90
CA HIS A 167 10.62 53.66 -10.76
C HIS A 167 11.80 52.71 -11.06
N PRO A 168 12.83 52.62 -10.19
CA PRO A 168 13.88 51.61 -10.32
C PRO A 168 13.29 50.21 -10.03
N PHE A 169 13.91 49.17 -10.58
CA PHE A 169 13.47 47.79 -10.39
C PHE A 169 13.60 47.38 -8.91
N GLU A 170 12.60 46.65 -8.42
CA GLU A 170 12.63 46.00 -7.11
C GLU A 170 13.63 44.83 -7.10
N ALA A 171 14.03 44.33 -5.92
CA ALA A 171 15.01 43.26 -5.82
C ALA A 171 14.48 41.93 -6.42
N GLN A 172 15.36 41.19 -7.10
CA GLN A 172 15.04 39.85 -7.61
C GLN A 172 14.58 38.92 -6.47
N GLY A 173 13.54 38.13 -6.74
CA GLY A 173 12.93 37.22 -5.76
C GLY A 173 11.95 37.88 -4.79
N MET A 174 11.73 39.19 -4.87
CA MET A 174 10.64 39.84 -4.14
C MET A 174 9.27 39.39 -4.69
N PRO A 175 8.26 39.22 -3.81
CA PRO A 175 6.97 38.67 -4.22
C PRO A 175 6.13 39.68 -5.00
N CYS A 176 5.45 39.20 -6.05
CA CYS A 176 4.57 40.00 -6.89
C CYS A 176 3.30 39.21 -7.29
N SER A 177 2.37 39.89 -7.96
CA SER A 177 1.03 39.38 -8.31
C SER A 177 0.54 39.79 -9.70
N GLU A 178 1.21 40.73 -10.37
CA GLU A 178 0.93 41.14 -11.74
C GLU A 178 0.83 39.94 -12.71
N LEU A 179 -0.17 39.96 -13.59
CA LEU A 179 -0.34 39.03 -14.72
C LEU A 179 -0.35 37.52 -14.39
N GLY A 180 -0.35 37.14 -13.12
CA GLY A 180 -0.24 35.76 -12.66
C GLY A 180 1.19 35.32 -12.29
N GLY A 181 2.18 36.23 -12.32
CA GLY A 181 3.50 35.99 -11.75
C GLY A 181 3.50 35.92 -10.22
N HIS A 182 4.64 35.56 -9.65
CA HIS A 182 4.86 35.30 -8.23
C HIS A 182 6.12 35.98 -7.68
N VAL A 183 7.17 36.15 -8.50
CA VAL A 183 8.46 36.75 -8.10
C VAL A 183 8.98 37.76 -9.13
N CYS A 184 9.66 38.80 -8.67
CA CYS A 184 10.31 39.78 -9.53
C CYS A 184 11.64 39.27 -10.11
N ASN A 185 11.94 39.62 -11.36
CA ASN A 185 13.23 39.34 -12.01
C ASN A 185 14.14 40.58 -12.11
N ASP A 186 15.40 40.38 -12.52
CA ASP A 186 16.42 41.44 -12.71
C ASP A 186 16.05 42.56 -13.70
N SER A 187 14.93 42.41 -14.43
CA SER A 187 14.40 43.39 -15.39
C SER A 187 13.15 44.11 -14.89
N GLY A 188 12.85 44.04 -13.58
CA GLY A 188 11.68 44.70 -12.99
C GLY A 188 10.35 44.16 -13.52
N THR A 189 10.32 42.89 -13.91
CA THR A 189 9.11 42.22 -14.43
C THR A 189 8.67 41.14 -13.46
N CYS A 190 7.37 41.12 -13.14
CA CYS A 190 6.77 40.02 -12.39
C CYS A 190 6.69 38.76 -13.26
N VAL A 191 7.22 37.65 -12.77
CA VAL A 191 7.32 36.37 -13.47
C VAL A 191 6.91 35.21 -12.56
N GLU A 192 6.60 34.06 -13.13
CA GLU A 192 6.21 32.87 -12.35
C GLU A 192 7.39 32.33 -11.52
N CYS A 193 8.62 32.45 -12.05
CA CYS A 193 9.85 32.00 -11.42
C CYS A 193 11.11 32.70 -11.97
N ASN A 194 12.18 32.70 -11.18
CA ASN A 194 13.56 32.97 -11.60
C ASN A 194 14.41 31.69 -11.58
N GLU A 195 14.22 30.83 -10.58
CA GLU A 195 14.92 29.55 -10.44
C GLU A 195 13.96 28.40 -10.10
N GLY A 196 14.44 27.16 -10.19
CA GLY A 196 13.60 25.97 -9.96
C GLY A 196 12.94 25.92 -8.58
N ALA A 197 13.56 26.53 -7.56
CA ALA A 197 13.04 26.58 -6.20
C ALA A 197 11.77 27.43 -6.04
N ASP A 198 11.49 28.35 -6.98
CA ASP A 198 10.24 29.12 -6.99
C ASP A 198 9.03 28.25 -7.41
N CYS A 199 9.28 27.18 -8.17
CA CYS A 199 8.25 26.31 -8.72
C CYS A 199 7.98 25.09 -7.82
N MET A 200 6.71 24.77 -7.58
CA MET A 200 6.30 23.50 -6.93
C MET A 200 6.79 22.24 -7.69
N SER A 201 7.11 22.40 -8.98
CA SER A 201 7.65 21.37 -9.86
C SER A 201 9.17 21.34 -9.95
N GLY A 202 9.91 22.24 -9.30
CA GLY A 202 11.37 22.35 -9.49
C GLY A 202 11.81 22.88 -10.87
N VAL A 203 10.91 23.02 -11.84
CA VAL A 203 11.23 23.39 -13.23
C VAL A 203 10.82 24.83 -13.53
N CYS A 204 11.79 25.74 -13.43
CA CYS A 204 11.68 27.06 -14.04
C CYS A 204 12.37 27.05 -15.42
N GLN A 205 11.62 27.32 -16.48
CA GLN A 205 12.15 27.54 -17.83
C GLN A 205 11.51 28.79 -18.43
N ASP A 206 12.30 29.62 -19.10
CA ASP A 206 11.83 30.82 -19.83
C ASP A 206 10.91 31.73 -18.96
N ASN A 207 11.20 31.79 -17.65
CA ASN A 207 10.46 32.49 -16.59
C ASN A 207 9.02 31.98 -16.29
N SER A 208 8.69 30.76 -16.72
CA SER A 208 7.47 30.03 -16.36
C SER A 208 7.75 28.71 -15.63
N CYS A 209 6.80 28.27 -14.79
CA CYS A 209 6.85 26.99 -14.10
C CYS A 209 6.24 25.89 -14.97
N TYR A 210 7.09 24.98 -15.45
CA TYR A 210 6.64 23.81 -16.21
C TYR A 210 6.31 22.65 -15.27
N ALA A 211 5.50 21.68 -15.73
CA ALA A 211 5.36 20.43 -15.00
C ALA A 211 6.68 19.66 -15.01
N ALA A 212 6.97 18.93 -13.93
CA ALA A 212 8.08 17.97 -13.88
C ALA A 212 7.85 16.88 -14.94
N GLU A 213 8.69 16.84 -15.98
CA GLU A 213 8.59 15.87 -17.07
C GLU A 213 9.58 14.72 -16.84
N CYS A 214 9.07 13.61 -16.32
CA CYS A 214 9.81 12.36 -16.13
C CYS A 214 10.48 11.90 -17.45
N GLY A 215 11.80 12.08 -17.60
CA GLY A 215 12.52 11.84 -18.86
C GLY A 215 13.19 13.08 -19.49
N ASN A 216 13.26 14.20 -18.79
CA ASN A 216 13.92 15.43 -19.26
C ASN A 216 15.46 15.44 -19.04
N GLY A 217 16.00 14.51 -18.25
CA GLY A 217 17.44 14.34 -17.99
C GLY A 217 18.01 15.19 -16.84
N ILE A 218 17.16 15.84 -16.05
CA ILE A 218 17.51 16.50 -14.77
C ILE A 218 16.71 15.86 -13.63
N LYS A 219 17.03 16.19 -12.37
CA LYS A 219 16.24 15.75 -11.20
C LYS A 219 15.46 16.95 -10.69
N ASP A 220 14.15 16.93 -10.86
CA ASP A 220 13.24 17.99 -10.43
C ASP A 220 11.96 17.43 -9.76
N GLY A 221 10.97 18.31 -9.55
CA GLY A 221 9.67 17.96 -8.97
C GLY A 221 9.75 17.20 -7.65
N ILE A 222 9.19 15.99 -7.68
CA ILE A 222 9.24 15.03 -6.57
C ILE A 222 9.98 13.74 -6.95
N GLU A 223 10.83 13.80 -7.97
CA GLU A 223 11.69 12.68 -8.35
C GLU A 223 12.67 12.33 -7.23
N THR A 224 13.03 11.05 -7.12
CA THR A 224 13.97 10.57 -6.11
C THR A 224 15.37 10.30 -6.68
N ASP A 225 15.48 10.09 -7.99
CA ASP A 225 16.70 10.23 -8.81
C ASP A 225 16.30 10.77 -10.20
N VAL A 226 17.26 11.19 -11.02
CA VAL A 226 17.01 11.75 -12.37
C VAL A 226 16.09 10.82 -13.18
N ASP A 227 14.99 11.40 -13.68
CA ASP A 227 13.94 10.79 -14.50
C ASP A 227 13.05 9.73 -13.78
N CYS A 228 13.12 9.59 -12.44
CA CYS A 228 12.43 8.49 -11.75
C CYS A 228 12.04 8.71 -10.26
N GLY A 229 11.05 7.92 -9.81
CA GLY A 229 10.53 7.92 -8.43
C GLY A 229 9.46 8.98 -8.15
N GLY A 230 8.86 8.94 -6.96
CA GLY A 230 7.77 9.86 -6.58
C GLY A 230 6.53 9.69 -7.47
N SER A 231 6.26 10.69 -8.32
CA SER A 231 5.20 10.62 -9.35
C SER A 231 5.63 9.93 -10.66
N CYS A 232 6.92 9.72 -10.86
CA CYS A 232 7.50 9.27 -12.11
C CYS A 232 7.59 7.75 -12.23
N GLY A 233 8.13 7.27 -13.37
CA GLY A 233 8.46 5.87 -13.55
C GLY A 233 9.43 5.38 -12.46
N ARG A 234 9.40 4.09 -12.15
CA ARG A 234 10.23 3.54 -11.07
C ARG A 234 11.71 3.54 -11.42
N CYS A 235 12.53 3.91 -10.44
CA CYS A 235 13.97 3.86 -10.50
C CYS A 235 14.49 2.41 -10.55
N SER A 236 15.46 2.17 -11.43
CA SER A 236 16.21 0.90 -11.50
C SER A 236 17.19 0.76 -10.34
N ASP A 237 17.68 -0.46 -10.11
CA ASP A 237 18.59 -0.79 -9.00
C ASP A 237 19.81 0.15 -8.90
N GLY A 238 20.18 0.54 -7.68
CA GLY A 238 21.30 1.44 -7.38
C GLY A 238 21.01 2.94 -7.53
N LYS A 239 19.87 3.34 -8.11
CA LYS A 239 19.37 4.72 -8.12
C LYS A 239 18.89 5.17 -6.73
N ALA A 240 18.83 6.47 -6.50
CA ALA A 240 18.31 7.04 -5.25
C ALA A 240 16.79 6.88 -5.09
N CYS A 241 16.33 6.77 -3.84
CA CYS A 241 14.92 6.57 -3.48
C CYS A 241 14.59 7.18 -2.11
N MET A 242 13.31 7.40 -1.83
CA MET A 242 12.78 7.84 -0.54
C MET A 242 11.85 6.81 0.09
N ILE A 243 11.12 6.04 -0.74
CA ILE A 243 10.20 4.97 -0.33
C ILE A 243 10.29 3.77 -1.28
N ASP A 244 9.90 2.60 -0.79
CA ASP A 244 9.95 1.33 -1.52
C ASP A 244 9.28 1.35 -2.91
N SER A 245 8.17 2.08 -3.05
CA SER A 245 7.44 2.21 -4.32
C SER A 245 8.18 2.99 -5.40
N ASP A 246 9.24 3.74 -5.06
CA ASP A 246 10.11 4.40 -6.05
C ASP A 246 10.89 3.37 -6.87
N CYS A 247 11.15 2.19 -6.31
CA CYS A 247 12.09 1.22 -6.85
C CYS A 247 11.42 0.12 -7.67
N MET A 248 12.05 -0.28 -8.78
CA MET A 248 11.61 -1.44 -9.57
C MET A 248 11.60 -2.73 -8.74
N SER A 249 12.53 -2.87 -7.79
CA SER A 249 12.62 -3.98 -6.83
C SER A 249 11.62 -3.92 -5.67
N PHE A 250 10.83 -2.83 -5.53
CA PHE A 250 10.02 -2.57 -4.33
C PHE A 250 10.82 -2.48 -3.02
N VAL A 251 12.15 -2.24 -3.05
CA VAL A 251 12.98 -2.17 -1.83
C VAL A 251 13.91 -0.95 -1.87
N CYS A 252 13.64 0.04 -1.02
CA CYS A 252 14.45 1.25 -0.85
C CYS A 252 15.37 1.13 0.37
N ASN A 253 16.57 0.58 0.19
CA ASN A 253 17.52 0.35 1.27
C ASN A 253 18.57 1.48 1.34
N GLY A 254 18.59 2.22 2.45
CA GLY A 254 19.59 3.26 2.69
C GLY A 254 19.53 4.45 1.72
N GLN A 255 18.34 4.82 1.24
CA GLN A 255 18.08 5.81 0.17
C GLN A 255 18.57 5.37 -1.22
N THR A 256 18.84 4.07 -1.42
CA THR A 256 19.14 3.49 -2.74
C THR A 256 18.25 2.28 -3.04
N CYS A 257 17.79 2.15 -4.28
CA CYS A 257 17.04 0.97 -4.70
C CYS A 257 17.91 -0.27 -4.63
N ALA A 258 17.52 -1.24 -3.80
CA ALA A 258 18.23 -2.51 -3.70
C ALA A 258 18.05 -3.32 -4.98
N ILE A 259 19.03 -4.17 -5.28
CA ILE A 259 18.89 -5.22 -6.30
C ILE A 259 17.93 -6.30 -5.72
N PRO A 260 16.94 -6.78 -6.49
CA PRO A 260 16.08 -7.91 -6.12
C PRO A 260 16.85 -9.09 -5.50
N ALA A 261 16.39 -9.64 -4.38
CA ALA A 261 17.06 -10.74 -3.70
C ALA A 261 16.09 -11.73 -3.04
N CYS A 262 16.30 -13.02 -3.32
CA CYS A 262 15.54 -14.19 -2.86
C CYS A 262 15.64 -14.52 -1.35
N ASN A 263 15.70 -13.49 -0.51
CA ASN A 263 15.66 -13.50 0.94
C ASN A 263 15.52 -12.08 1.54
N ASP A 264 14.90 -11.13 0.81
CA ASP A 264 14.64 -9.77 1.28
C ASP A 264 13.23 -9.57 1.87
N GLY A 265 12.33 -10.54 1.69
CA GLY A 265 10.95 -10.54 2.20
C GLY A 265 9.93 -9.90 1.26
N THR A 266 10.33 -9.53 0.04
CA THR A 266 9.51 -8.77 -0.92
C THR A 266 9.44 -9.47 -2.27
N LYS A 267 8.24 -9.89 -2.70
CA LYS A 267 8.03 -10.54 -4.00
C LYS A 267 8.50 -9.68 -5.18
N ASN A 268 9.72 -9.89 -5.66
CA ASN A 268 10.40 -9.01 -6.62
C ASN A 268 11.25 -9.78 -7.65
N GLY A 269 11.88 -9.05 -8.59
CA GLY A 269 12.77 -9.63 -9.60
C GLY A 269 12.10 -10.68 -10.49
N THR A 270 12.43 -11.96 -10.26
CA THR A 270 11.90 -13.12 -11.00
C THR A 270 11.03 -14.05 -10.15
N GLU A 271 10.76 -13.69 -8.89
CA GLU A 271 10.12 -14.56 -7.91
C GLU A 271 8.70 -14.95 -8.30
N THR A 272 8.37 -16.22 -8.09
CA THR A 272 7.01 -16.74 -8.30
C THR A 272 6.20 -16.73 -7.03
N ASP A 273 6.86 -16.72 -5.86
CA ASP A 273 6.35 -16.17 -4.61
C ASP A 273 7.45 -15.57 -3.74
N ILE A 274 7.09 -14.89 -2.65
CA ILE A 274 8.03 -14.16 -1.78
C ILE A 274 9.25 -15.02 -1.44
N ASP A 275 10.45 -14.54 -1.81
CA ASP A 275 11.76 -15.18 -1.59
C ASP A 275 11.97 -16.53 -2.32
N CYS A 276 11.11 -16.93 -3.28
CA CYS A 276 11.17 -18.27 -3.91
C CYS A 276 10.79 -18.35 -5.41
N GLY A 277 11.31 -19.40 -6.06
CA GLY A 277 11.02 -19.76 -7.45
C GLY A 277 11.72 -18.91 -8.52
N GLY A 278 11.43 -19.18 -9.80
CA GLY A 278 11.95 -18.45 -10.95
C GLY A 278 13.45 -18.64 -11.17
N THR A 279 14.27 -17.69 -10.71
CA THR A 279 15.74 -17.82 -10.72
C THR A 279 16.36 -17.94 -9.32
N CYS A 280 15.53 -18.03 -8.29
CA CYS A 280 15.97 -18.22 -6.92
C CYS A 280 16.54 -19.63 -6.69
N VAL A 281 17.43 -19.75 -5.70
CA VAL A 281 18.01 -21.03 -5.26
C VAL A 281 17.03 -21.79 -4.33
N THR A 282 16.07 -21.07 -3.76
CA THR A 282 14.99 -21.62 -2.94
C THR A 282 13.78 -21.90 -3.83
N ASP A 283 13.41 -23.17 -3.94
CA ASP A 283 12.13 -23.58 -4.51
C ASP A 283 11.00 -23.24 -3.50
N CYS A 284 9.81 -22.91 -3.99
CA CYS A 284 8.64 -22.59 -3.18
C CYS A 284 8.03 -23.84 -2.49
N GLU A 285 7.55 -23.65 -1.25
CA GLU A 285 6.79 -24.66 -0.50
C GLU A 285 5.37 -24.90 -1.07
N ASP A 286 4.75 -26.01 -0.70
CA ASP A 286 3.38 -26.37 -1.09
C ASP A 286 2.39 -25.20 -0.88
N GLY A 287 1.63 -24.85 -1.92
CA GLY A 287 0.62 -23.79 -1.89
C GLY A 287 1.12 -22.37 -2.17
N HIS A 288 2.44 -22.14 -2.23
CA HIS A 288 3.02 -20.86 -2.67
C HIS A 288 2.96 -20.68 -4.19
N GLY A 289 3.07 -19.44 -4.66
CA GLY A 289 2.97 -19.08 -6.08
C GLY A 289 4.06 -19.68 -6.99
N CYS A 290 3.67 -20.12 -8.19
CA CYS A 290 4.54 -20.73 -9.20
C CYS A 290 4.14 -20.32 -10.63
N LEU A 291 5.04 -20.54 -11.60
CA LEU A 291 4.82 -20.38 -13.04
C LEU A 291 5.21 -21.63 -13.85
N VAL A 292 6.18 -22.41 -13.35
CA VAL A 292 6.64 -23.70 -13.90
C VAL A 292 6.82 -24.73 -12.78
N ASP A 293 6.84 -26.01 -13.14
CA ASP A 293 7.00 -27.11 -12.17
C ASP A 293 8.31 -26.99 -11.39
N GLU A 294 9.39 -26.53 -12.03
CA GLU A 294 10.68 -26.31 -11.40
C GLU A 294 10.66 -25.29 -10.25
N ASP A 295 9.67 -24.39 -10.15
CA ASP A 295 9.59 -23.40 -9.07
C ASP A 295 9.30 -24.02 -7.70
N CYS A 296 8.78 -25.24 -7.66
CA CYS A 296 8.22 -25.88 -6.46
C CYS A 296 9.14 -26.95 -5.88
N ILE A 297 9.19 -27.11 -4.55
CA ILE A 297 9.97 -28.17 -3.89
C ILE A 297 9.50 -29.56 -4.35
N ASN A 298 8.18 -29.76 -4.44
CA ASN A 298 7.55 -30.98 -4.93
C ASN A 298 7.61 -31.18 -6.46
N LYS A 299 8.19 -30.22 -7.19
CA LYS A 299 8.30 -30.15 -8.65
C LYS A 299 6.97 -30.29 -9.40
N SER A 300 5.93 -29.59 -8.92
CA SER A 300 4.63 -29.47 -9.58
C SER A 300 3.95 -28.12 -9.35
N CYS A 301 3.69 -27.39 -10.43
CA CYS A 301 2.93 -26.15 -10.43
C CYS A 301 1.49 -26.37 -10.94
N THR A 302 0.51 -26.17 -10.07
CA THR A 302 -0.90 -26.39 -10.41
C THR A 302 -1.41 -25.27 -11.31
N THR A 303 -1.33 -25.48 -12.63
CA THR A 303 -1.68 -24.54 -13.72
C THR A 303 -3.07 -23.88 -13.66
N THR A 304 -3.97 -24.36 -12.80
CA THR A 304 -5.30 -23.75 -12.56
C THR A 304 -5.27 -22.67 -11.48
N THR A 305 -4.40 -22.81 -10.48
CA THR A 305 -4.24 -21.88 -9.35
C THR A 305 -2.99 -21.02 -9.44
N MET A 306 -1.99 -21.45 -10.24
CA MET A 306 -0.61 -20.90 -10.24
C MET A 306 0.03 -20.96 -8.86
N THR A 307 -0.21 -22.07 -8.15
CA THR A 307 0.41 -22.41 -6.87
C THR A 307 1.05 -23.79 -6.94
N CYS A 308 2.11 -24.01 -6.18
CA CYS A 308 2.69 -25.33 -5.98
C CYS A 308 1.61 -26.29 -5.47
N ALA A 309 1.68 -27.54 -5.96
CA ALA A 309 0.80 -28.63 -5.56
C ALA A 309 0.70 -28.76 -4.04
N THR A 310 -0.44 -29.23 -3.53
CA THR A 310 -0.57 -29.60 -2.11
C THR A 310 -1.36 -30.89 -1.98
N CYS A 311 -0.90 -31.80 -1.12
CA CYS A 311 -1.54 -33.09 -0.86
C CYS A 311 -2.94 -33.04 -0.19
N PHE A 312 -3.60 -31.88 -0.19
CA PHE A 312 -4.87 -31.64 0.52
C PHE A 312 -5.81 -30.66 -0.24
N ASP A 313 -5.55 -30.33 -1.51
CA ASP A 313 -6.35 -29.39 -2.31
C ASP A 313 -7.56 -30.02 -3.03
N LYS A 314 -7.69 -31.35 -3.00
CA LYS A 314 -8.75 -32.19 -3.60
C LYS A 314 -8.70 -32.30 -5.11
N LEU A 315 -7.56 -32.02 -5.73
CA LEU A 315 -7.30 -32.25 -7.15
C LEU A 315 -6.12 -33.21 -7.29
N LYS A 316 -6.30 -34.34 -8.00
CA LYS A 316 -5.17 -35.22 -8.30
C LYS A 316 -4.11 -34.49 -9.13
N ASN A 317 -3.06 -34.01 -8.49
CA ASN A 317 -2.02 -33.18 -9.09
C ASN A 317 -0.62 -33.52 -8.54
N GLY A 318 0.42 -32.96 -9.17
CA GLY A 318 1.82 -33.27 -8.87
C GLY A 318 2.13 -34.77 -8.85
N THR A 319 2.72 -35.22 -7.73
CA THR A 319 3.14 -36.61 -7.52
C THR A 319 2.02 -37.54 -7.05
N GLU A 320 0.82 -37.02 -6.74
CA GLU A 320 -0.27 -37.80 -6.15
C GLU A 320 -0.64 -39.02 -7.00
N THR A 321 -0.89 -40.16 -6.33
CA THR A 321 -1.32 -41.38 -7.01
C THR A 321 -2.83 -41.60 -6.95
N ASP A 322 -3.50 -40.92 -6.04
CA ASP A 322 -4.91 -40.53 -6.12
C ASP A 322 -5.14 -39.23 -5.34
N VAL A 323 -6.31 -38.60 -5.49
CA VAL A 323 -6.65 -37.30 -4.90
C VAL A 323 -6.30 -37.25 -3.39
N ASP A 324 -5.47 -36.29 -2.99
CA ASP A 324 -5.00 -36.07 -1.62
C ASP A 324 -4.13 -37.20 -1.03
N CYS A 325 -3.49 -38.09 -1.84
CA CYS A 325 -2.68 -39.19 -1.29
C CYS A 325 -1.59 -39.81 -2.21
N GLY A 326 -0.62 -40.46 -1.56
CA GLY A 326 0.47 -41.26 -2.20
C GLY A 326 1.57 -40.42 -2.87
N GLY A 327 2.53 -41.08 -3.52
CA GLY A 327 3.65 -40.43 -4.20
C GLY A 327 4.67 -39.83 -3.23
N SER A 328 4.64 -38.51 -3.05
CA SER A 328 5.42 -37.81 -2.02
C SER A 328 4.56 -37.22 -0.89
N CYS A 329 3.27 -37.57 -0.84
CA CYS A 329 2.36 -37.10 0.20
C CYS A 329 2.59 -37.81 1.54
N VAL A 330 2.18 -37.15 2.63
CA VAL A 330 2.32 -37.66 4.00
C VAL A 330 1.25 -38.72 4.34
N ASP A 331 0.10 -38.66 3.67
CA ASP A 331 -1.01 -39.60 3.84
C ASP A 331 -0.98 -40.65 2.71
N ASP A 332 -0.75 -41.90 3.07
CA ASP A 332 -0.80 -43.04 2.15
C ASP A 332 -2.25 -43.28 1.68
N CYS A 333 -2.42 -43.70 0.43
CA CYS A 333 -3.73 -43.91 -0.18
C CYS A 333 -4.55 -45.03 0.47
N ASP A 334 -5.83 -44.73 0.67
CA ASP A 334 -6.84 -45.61 1.26
C ASP A 334 -7.25 -46.76 0.31
N ASN A 335 -7.80 -47.85 0.86
CA ASN A 335 -8.15 -49.02 0.05
C ASN A 335 -9.16 -48.71 -1.07
N GLY A 336 -8.79 -49.04 -2.32
CA GLY A 336 -9.53 -48.73 -3.55
C GLY A 336 -9.12 -47.44 -4.26
N LYS A 337 -8.32 -46.56 -3.63
CA LYS A 337 -7.64 -45.43 -4.29
C LYS A 337 -6.57 -45.91 -5.27
N GLY A 338 -6.15 -45.04 -6.18
CA GLY A 338 -5.05 -45.24 -7.13
C GLY A 338 -3.64 -45.25 -6.51
N CYS A 339 -2.73 -46.01 -7.11
CA CYS A 339 -1.33 -46.17 -6.70
C CYS A 339 -0.40 -46.48 -7.89
N VAL A 340 0.91 -46.36 -7.68
CA VAL A 340 1.98 -46.72 -8.62
C VAL A 340 2.97 -47.73 -8.01
N VAL A 341 3.28 -47.62 -6.72
CA VAL A 341 4.13 -48.50 -5.91
C VAL A 341 3.43 -48.94 -4.63
N ASP A 342 3.92 -50.01 -4.00
CA ASP A 342 3.32 -50.55 -2.76
C ASP A 342 3.34 -49.54 -1.59
N ASP A 343 4.36 -48.68 -1.53
CA ASP A 343 4.52 -47.61 -0.53
C ASP A 343 3.48 -46.47 -0.68
N ASP A 344 2.76 -46.35 -1.80
CA ASP A 344 1.70 -45.35 -1.97
C ASP A 344 0.44 -45.66 -1.14
N CYS A 345 0.37 -46.84 -0.53
CA CYS A 345 -0.86 -47.41 0.01
C CYS A 345 -0.76 -47.65 1.53
N SER A 346 -1.81 -47.28 2.28
CA SER A 346 -1.86 -47.52 3.75
C SER A 346 -1.94 -49.01 4.13
N SER A 347 -2.05 -49.90 3.14
CA SER A 347 -1.97 -51.36 3.26
C SER A 347 -0.62 -51.95 2.81
N ALA A 348 0.36 -51.11 2.43
CA ALA A 348 1.63 -51.50 1.81
C ALA A 348 1.47 -52.46 0.60
N MET A 349 0.38 -52.30 -0.17
CA MET A 349 0.06 -53.15 -1.32
C MET A 349 -0.67 -52.40 -2.43
N CYS A 350 0.06 -52.15 -3.52
CA CYS A 350 -0.46 -51.65 -4.78
C CYS A 350 -0.66 -52.80 -5.77
N HIS A 351 -1.92 -53.07 -6.16
CA HIS A 351 -2.24 -54.10 -7.12
C HIS A 351 -3.14 -53.58 -8.25
N ALA A 352 -2.70 -53.81 -9.49
CA ALA A 352 -3.36 -53.34 -10.71
C ALA A 352 -3.60 -51.81 -10.77
N GLY A 353 -2.78 -51.02 -10.07
CA GLY A 353 -2.90 -49.56 -10.00
C GLY A 353 -3.92 -49.05 -8.96
N GLN A 354 -4.36 -49.91 -8.02
CA GLN A 354 -5.15 -49.52 -6.85
C GLN A 354 -4.58 -50.11 -5.56
N CYS A 355 -4.86 -49.49 -4.41
CA CYS A 355 -4.53 -50.01 -3.08
C CYS A 355 -5.51 -51.11 -2.66
N TRP A 356 -5.01 -52.25 -2.15
CA TRP A 356 -5.82 -53.39 -1.69
C TRP A 356 -5.45 -53.80 -0.26
N ALA A 357 -6.43 -54.25 0.52
CA ALA A 357 -6.22 -54.70 1.90
C ALA A 357 -5.75 -56.16 1.98
N ASP A 358 -6.32 -57.01 1.12
CA ASP A 358 -5.88 -58.38 0.87
C ASP A 358 -5.99 -58.67 -0.63
N VAL A 359 -5.22 -59.62 -1.13
CA VAL A 359 -5.41 -60.21 -2.45
C VAL A 359 -5.50 -61.73 -2.33
N ASN A 360 -6.58 -62.32 -2.86
CA ASN A 360 -6.86 -63.76 -2.71
C ASN A 360 -6.93 -64.25 -1.25
N GLU A 361 -7.31 -63.42 -0.28
CA GLU A 361 -7.18 -63.65 1.17
C GLU A 361 -5.72 -63.93 1.59
N CYS A 362 -4.81 -63.11 1.09
CA CYS A 362 -3.43 -62.95 1.52
C CYS A 362 -3.16 -61.46 1.72
N ASP A 363 -2.61 -61.07 2.87
CA ASP A 363 -2.03 -59.74 3.08
C ASP A 363 -0.50 -59.85 3.26
N VAL A 364 0.21 -58.75 2.98
CA VAL A 364 1.67 -58.71 2.90
C VAL A 364 2.37 -58.77 4.27
N ASP A 365 1.70 -58.34 5.34
CA ASP A 365 2.21 -58.37 6.72
C ASP A 365 1.97 -59.73 7.38
N THR A 366 0.85 -60.39 7.10
CA THR A 366 0.56 -61.75 7.62
C THR A 366 1.12 -62.89 6.75
N ALA A 367 1.66 -62.59 5.57
CA ALA A 367 2.34 -63.55 4.70
C ALA A 367 3.56 -64.20 5.39
N MET A 368 3.84 -65.47 5.03
CA MET A 368 5.02 -66.16 5.55
C MET A 368 6.29 -65.50 4.99
N ASP A 369 7.06 -64.83 5.85
CA ASP A 369 8.32 -64.21 5.45
C ASP A 369 9.39 -65.25 5.14
N LEU A 370 9.86 -65.19 3.90
CA LEU A 370 10.88 -66.02 3.29
C LEU A 370 11.90 -65.16 2.53
N THR A 371 11.99 -63.86 2.83
CA THR A 371 12.90 -62.90 2.17
C THR A 371 14.38 -63.31 2.27
N ALA A 372 14.76 -63.98 3.36
CA ALA A 372 16.08 -64.56 3.56
C ALA A 372 16.34 -65.86 2.75
N SER A 373 15.36 -66.38 1.99
CA SER A 373 15.45 -67.65 1.27
C SER A 373 15.64 -67.43 -0.24
N PRO A 374 16.75 -67.91 -0.85
CA PRO A 374 16.97 -67.78 -2.29
C PRO A 374 16.07 -68.70 -3.14
N ALA A 375 15.47 -69.71 -2.51
CA ALA A 375 14.46 -70.57 -3.11
C ALA A 375 13.46 -71.04 -2.05
N THR A 376 12.21 -71.31 -2.45
CA THR A 376 11.16 -71.89 -1.61
C THR A 376 10.22 -72.78 -2.43
N THR A 377 9.41 -73.59 -1.77
CA THR A 377 8.44 -74.50 -2.38
C THR A 377 7.03 -74.24 -1.87
N VAL A 378 6.09 -73.98 -2.78
CA VAL A 378 4.64 -74.00 -2.53
C VAL A 378 4.12 -75.37 -2.95
N ALA A 379 3.86 -76.24 -1.97
CA ALA A 379 3.23 -77.53 -2.22
C ALA A 379 1.72 -77.35 -2.45
N PHE A 380 1.12 -78.16 -3.33
CA PHE A 380 -0.32 -78.12 -3.55
C PHE A 380 -0.94 -79.51 -3.72
N GLN A 381 -2.04 -79.71 -3.01
CA GLN A 381 -2.83 -80.95 -2.94
C GLN A 381 -4.18 -80.65 -2.27
N LEU A 382 -5.18 -81.51 -2.47
CA LEU A 382 -6.47 -81.45 -1.74
C LEU A 382 -7.11 -80.04 -1.72
N PHE A 383 -7.08 -79.34 -2.86
CA PHE A 383 -7.63 -78.00 -3.05
C PHE A 383 -6.95 -76.87 -2.25
N TYR A 384 -5.70 -77.05 -1.81
CA TYR A 384 -4.97 -76.07 -1.01
C TYR A 384 -3.53 -75.82 -1.49
N TYR A 385 -3.01 -74.62 -1.24
CA TYR A 385 -1.62 -74.20 -1.45
C TYR A 385 -0.92 -74.00 -0.10
N ALA A 386 0.24 -74.63 0.12
CA ALA A 386 0.97 -74.60 1.38
C ALA A 386 2.47 -74.29 1.17
N PRO A 387 2.98 -73.15 1.69
CA PRO A 387 2.24 -72.00 2.22
C PRO A 387 1.35 -71.32 1.15
N LYS A 388 0.26 -70.68 1.59
CA LYS A 388 -0.70 -69.99 0.72
C LYS A 388 -0.24 -68.58 0.30
N CYS A 389 0.40 -67.88 1.23
CA CYS A 389 0.79 -66.48 1.14
C CYS A 389 2.26 -66.39 1.57
N ILE A 390 3.14 -65.87 0.72
CA ILE A 390 4.58 -65.77 1.00
C ILE A 390 5.14 -64.39 0.63
N LYS A 391 6.08 -63.90 1.42
CA LYS A 391 6.86 -62.69 1.16
C LYS A 391 8.31 -63.09 0.87
N VAL A 392 8.83 -62.75 -0.32
CA VAL A 392 10.14 -63.18 -0.82
C VAL A 392 10.90 -62.02 -1.44
N LYS A 393 12.21 -62.15 -1.63
CA LYS A 393 13.03 -61.13 -2.30
C LYS A 393 12.94 -61.27 -3.83
N SER A 394 13.15 -60.17 -4.55
CA SER A 394 13.40 -60.18 -6.00
C SER A 394 14.50 -61.20 -6.34
N GLY A 395 14.26 -62.02 -7.37
CA GLY A 395 15.14 -63.12 -7.78
C GLY A 395 14.95 -64.45 -7.03
N THR A 396 14.19 -64.52 -5.94
CA THR A 396 13.91 -65.80 -5.25
C THR A 396 13.19 -66.77 -6.18
N ILE A 397 13.60 -68.05 -6.16
CA ILE A 397 12.98 -69.12 -6.95
C ILE A 397 11.82 -69.74 -6.18
N VAL A 398 10.59 -69.48 -6.59
CA VAL A 398 9.38 -70.12 -6.04
C VAL A 398 9.04 -71.36 -6.87
N THR A 399 9.04 -72.52 -6.23
CA THR A 399 8.75 -73.82 -6.86
C THR A 399 7.37 -74.30 -6.46
N PHE A 400 6.45 -74.38 -7.42
CA PHE A 400 5.17 -75.05 -7.19
C PHE A 400 5.36 -76.57 -7.34
N SER A 401 4.76 -77.36 -6.45
CA SER A 401 4.94 -78.81 -6.38
C SER A 401 3.62 -79.53 -6.08
N GLY A 402 3.12 -80.30 -7.04
CA GLY A 402 1.79 -80.92 -7.06
C GLY A 402 1.37 -81.25 -8.50
N ASP A 403 0.26 -81.95 -8.70
CA ASP A 403 -0.18 -82.36 -10.04
C ASP A 403 -0.93 -81.23 -10.77
N PHE A 404 -0.29 -80.64 -11.78
CA PHE A 404 -0.88 -79.55 -12.57
C PHE A 404 -1.99 -80.02 -13.54
N ALA A 405 -2.14 -81.32 -13.83
CA ALA A 405 -3.25 -81.80 -14.64
C ALA A 405 -4.56 -81.76 -13.84
N GLU A 406 -4.51 -82.17 -12.57
CA GLU A 406 -5.63 -82.13 -11.63
C GLU A 406 -5.81 -80.76 -10.95
N SER A 407 -4.79 -79.89 -10.97
CA SER A 407 -4.89 -78.51 -10.47
C SER A 407 -4.01 -77.51 -11.26
N PRO A 408 -4.49 -77.05 -12.43
CA PRO A 408 -3.76 -76.10 -13.27
C PRO A 408 -3.56 -74.74 -12.58
N LEU A 409 -2.32 -74.26 -12.53
CA LEU A 409 -1.94 -72.97 -11.94
C LEU A 409 -2.08 -71.84 -12.98
N GLN A 410 -2.74 -70.76 -12.57
CA GLN A 410 -2.98 -69.54 -13.35
C GLN A 410 -2.68 -68.32 -12.48
N GLY A 411 -1.90 -67.36 -12.99
CA GLY A 411 -1.75 -66.04 -12.35
C GLY A 411 -3.04 -65.24 -12.40
N GLY A 412 -3.35 -64.48 -11.34
CA GLY A 412 -4.55 -63.65 -11.24
C GLY A 412 -5.29 -63.76 -9.91
N VAL A 413 -6.43 -63.10 -9.84
CA VAL A 413 -7.21 -62.89 -8.61
C VAL A 413 -8.57 -63.60 -8.66
N VAL A 414 -9.17 -63.87 -7.51
CA VAL A 414 -10.55 -64.37 -7.39
C VAL A 414 -11.36 -63.38 -6.56
N VAL A 415 -11.97 -62.39 -7.22
CA VAL A 415 -12.70 -61.29 -6.57
C VAL A 415 -14.17 -61.67 -6.44
N SER A 416 -14.72 -61.60 -5.23
CA SER A 416 -16.13 -61.96 -4.95
C SER A 416 -16.57 -63.34 -5.49
N GLY A 417 -15.63 -64.29 -5.59
CA GLY A 417 -15.86 -65.63 -6.14
C GLY A 417 -15.72 -65.74 -7.67
N VAL A 418 -15.37 -64.67 -8.37
CA VAL A 418 -15.13 -64.64 -9.82
C VAL A 418 -13.62 -64.67 -10.10
N PRO A 419 -13.07 -65.71 -10.75
CA PRO A 419 -11.66 -65.73 -11.15
C PRO A 419 -11.40 -64.79 -12.34
N VAL A 420 -10.36 -63.96 -12.21
CA VAL A 420 -9.87 -63.04 -13.23
C VAL A 420 -8.39 -63.36 -13.49
N ALA A 421 -8.11 -63.89 -14.68
CA ALA A 421 -6.75 -64.25 -15.08
C ALA A 421 -5.89 -62.99 -15.32
N ALA A 422 -4.66 -63.00 -14.82
CA ALA A 422 -3.67 -61.99 -15.16
C ALA A 422 -3.24 -62.11 -16.63
N SER A 423 -3.08 -60.97 -17.30
CA SER A 423 -2.58 -60.87 -18.68
C SER A 423 -1.06 -61.00 -18.79
N THR A 424 -0.34 -60.77 -17.69
CA THR A 424 1.13 -60.72 -17.59
C THR A 424 1.61 -61.28 -16.25
N GLY A 425 2.92 -61.50 -16.10
CA GLY A 425 3.55 -61.94 -14.85
C GLY A 425 4.14 -63.36 -14.91
N PRO A 426 4.79 -63.83 -13.83
CA PRO A 426 5.53 -65.09 -13.82
C PRO A 426 4.63 -66.34 -14.00
N PHE A 427 3.37 -66.25 -13.60
CA PHE A 427 2.39 -67.36 -13.66
C PHE A 427 1.52 -67.32 -14.94
N VAL A 428 2.03 -66.70 -16.01
CA VAL A 428 1.41 -66.61 -17.33
C VAL A 428 2.42 -67.13 -18.37
N PRO A 429 2.06 -68.08 -19.27
CA PRO A 429 0.76 -68.75 -19.39
C PRO A 429 0.51 -69.81 -18.30
N VAL A 430 -0.69 -70.38 -18.30
CA VAL A 430 -1.14 -71.49 -17.44
C VAL A 430 -0.11 -72.62 -17.38
N THR A 431 0.14 -73.14 -16.18
CA THR A 431 0.84 -74.42 -15.98
C THR A 431 -0.18 -75.52 -15.68
N SER A 432 -0.43 -76.38 -16.67
CA SER A 432 -1.46 -77.45 -16.65
C SER A 432 -0.91 -78.87 -16.82
N THR A 433 0.41 -79.06 -16.76
CA THR A 433 1.05 -80.37 -16.94
C THR A 433 2.31 -80.52 -16.08
N GLY A 434 2.56 -81.74 -15.61
CA GLY A 434 3.74 -82.08 -14.79
C GLY A 434 3.47 -82.01 -13.29
N THR A 435 4.48 -82.35 -12.50
CA THR A 435 4.39 -82.45 -11.03
C THR A 435 5.15 -81.35 -10.26
N SER A 436 5.93 -80.52 -10.96
CA SER A 436 6.60 -79.37 -10.37
C SER A 436 7.01 -78.34 -11.43
N LYS A 437 6.99 -77.06 -11.04
CA LYS A 437 7.38 -75.92 -11.88
C LYS A 437 8.03 -74.83 -11.01
N ALA A 438 9.27 -74.49 -11.34
CA ALA A 438 9.98 -73.37 -10.74
C ALA A 438 9.75 -72.07 -11.52
N PHE A 439 9.62 -70.96 -10.80
CA PHE A 439 9.51 -69.60 -11.31
C PHE A 439 10.50 -68.71 -10.55
N THR A 440 11.37 -68.00 -11.25
CA THR A 440 12.17 -66.92 -10.66
C THR A 440 11.28 -65.69 -10.50
N MET A 441 11.17 -65.15 -9.29
CA MET A 441 10.39 -63.93 -9.06
C MET A 441 11.12 -62.72 -9.66
N PRO A 442 10.42 -61.85 -10.43
CA PRO A 442 11.04 -60.76 -11.18
C PRO A 442 11.21 -59.52 -10.28
N SER A 443 10.71 -58.36 -10.70
CA SER A 443 10.67 -57.12 -9.91
C SER A 443 9.82 -57.27 -8.64
N PRO A 444 9.97 -56.35 -7.68
CA PRO A 444 9.01 -56.18 -6.58
C PRO A 444 7.55 -56.05 -7.03
N GLY A 445 6.64 -56.18 -6.07
CA GLY A 445 5.20 -56.09 -6.26
C GLY A 445 4.46 -57.40 -5.99
N THR A 446 3.15 -57.36 -6.23
CA THR A 446 2.18 -58.37 -5.78
C THR A 446 1.75 -59.31 -6.91
N TYR A 447 2.06 -60.61 -6.78
CA TYR A 447 1.79 -61.65 -7.78
C TYR A 447 0.77 -62.69 -7.28
N PRO A 448 -0.54 -62.45 -7.47
CA PRO A 448 -1.59 -63.37 -7.08
C PRO A 448 -1.72 -64.55 -8.04
N TYR A 449 -2.20 -65.70 -7.53
CA TYR A 449 -2.43 -66.92 -8.31
C TYR A 449 -3.61 -67.74 -7.80
N TYR A 450 -4.19 -68.56 -8.68
CA TYR A 450 -5.25 -69.50 -8.34
C TYR A 450 -5.17 -70.79 -9.16
N CYS A 451 -5.81 -71.85 -8.67
CA CYS A 451 -6.06 -73.06 -9.45
C CYS A 451 -7.32 -72.87 -10.31
N ILE A 452 -7.25 -73.10 -11.62
CA ILE A 452 -8.36 -72.83 -12.55
C ILE A 452 -9.66 -73.53 -12.14
N ILE A 453 -9.57 -74.76 -11.63
CA ILE A 453 -10.73 -75.61 -11.28
C ILE A 453 -11.22 -75.33 -9.84
N HIS A 454 -10.31 -74.90 -8.95
CA HIS A 454 -10.54 -74.90 -7.50
C HIS A 454 -10.40 -73.53 -6.82
N GLY A 455 -10.07 -72.46 -7.56
CA GLY A 455 -9.87 -71.12 -7.01
C GLY A 455 -11.10 -70.52 -6.34
N THR A 456 -12.29 -70.87 -6.82
CA THR A 456 -13.59 -70.50 -6.21
C THR A 456 -13.90 -71.30 -4.94
N LEU A 457 -13.17 -72.38 -4.67
CA LEU A 457 -13.24 -73.19 -3.44
C LEU A 457 -12.13 -72.82 -2.43
N GLY A 458 -11.40 -71.73 -2.68
CA GLY A 458 -10.29 -71.26 -1.82
C GLY A 458 -8.89 -71.70 -2.25
N MET A 459 -8.74 -72.43 -3.37
CA MET A 459 -7.43 -72.80 -3.92
C MET A 459 -6.78 -71.62 -4.67
N ARG A 460 -6.41 -70.59 -3.91
CA ARG A 460 -5.83 -69.31 -4.34
C ARG A 460 -4.72 -68.87 -3.38
N GLY A 461 -3.89 -67.92 -3.79
CA GLY A 461 -2.78 -67.41 -2.98
C GLY A 461 -2.09 -66.21 -3.62
N ALA A 462 -0.96 -65.79 -3.03
CA ALA A 462 -0.14 -64.69 -3.52
C ALA A 462 1.34 -64.85 -3.15
N VAL A 463 2.21 -64.38 -4.05
CA VAL A 463 3.63 -64.11 -3.77
C VAL A 463 3.82 -62.60 -3.73
N PHE A 464 4.21 -62.07 -2.58
CA PHE A 464 4.66 -60.69 -2.42
C PHE A 464 6.17 -60.66 -2.64
N VAL A 465 6.65 -59.81 -3.55
CA VAL A 465 8.08 -59.70 -3.87
C VAL A 465 8.56 -58.33 -3.39
N VAL A 466 9.58 -58.32 -2.54
CA VAL A 466 10.22 -57.09 -2.02
C VAL A 466 11.61 -56.88 -2.65
N PRO A 467 12.17 -55.66 -2.63
CA PRO A 467 13.49 -55.34 -3.18
C PRO A 467 14.64 -56.21 -2.64
#